data_AF-A0A958GIX4-F1
#
_entry.id   AF-A0A958GIX4-F1
#
_cell.length_a   1.000
_cell.length_b   1.000
_cell.length_c   1.000
_cell.angle_alpha   90.00
_cell.angle_beta   90.00
_cell.angle_gamma   90.00
#
_symmetry.space_group_name_H-M   'P 1'
#
loop_
_entity.id
_entity.type
_entity.pdbx_description
1 polymer ?
#
loop_
_entity_poly.entity_id
_entity_poly.type
_entity_poly.pdbx_seq_one_letter_code
_entity_poly.pdbx_strand_id
1 'polypeptide(L)'
;MESSVSDADVSGESWKKAKVVAEKLGYVPSSFSIAIRTLIQDQSNHGTVLKPITKYQVARLLKTPTFKSMIYHGSVALRSDYVNNATKLTVGSLMDLYEPYDLGAMIACFVYYRKAKGLLGPDRWELIRESISQHSQIGAQIGVAIPAIGLANGLIGGTILKVGLAGLILAEEKRYKEYERHLKSSKLPYDFAKETELFGCSSQQVGVFALSKMGFGVDIGEAFSTSLDLSRSIESLKEPRALRMRMTRAWIDTVIAGEDKPSYRIPGEFYPTQAERDRMNAQVTRIMNGMKNWLDSDKEDISEDKTPKLFQQASTSDEFPEEFAEVFSEAEIGKMAEEEFDQIIDHLDAEDEQGGGDFEDMMG
;
A
#
# COMPACT_ATOMS: atom_id res chain seq x y z
N MET A 1 -19.50 -33.85 10.23
CA MET A 1 -18.66 -33.33 11.34
C MET A 1 -18.78 -31.83 11.30
N GLU A 2 -19.77 -31.28 11.99
CA GLU A 2 -19.85 -29.85 12.25
C GLU A 2 -18.74 -29.55 13.27
N SER A 3 -17.60 -29.07 12.75
CA SER A 3 -16.59 -28.45 13.59
C SER A 3 -17.26 -27.23 14.21
N SER A 4 -17.62 -27.33 15.49
CA SER A 4 -17.94 -26.17 16.31
C SER A 4 -16.67 -25.34 16.39
N VAL A 5 -16.46 -24.48 15.39
CA VAL A 5 -15.56 -23.35 15.50
C VAL A 5 -16.14 -22.57 16.67
N SER A 6 -15.57 -22.79 17.86
CA SER A 6 -15.86 -21.97 19.02
C SER A 6 -15.74 -20.54 18.54
N ASP A 7 -16.74 -19.71 18.80
CA ASP A 7 -16.63 -18.26 18.72
C ASP A 7 -15.34 -17.91 19.44
N ALA A 8 -14.25 -17.81 18.69
CA ALA A 8 -12.94 -17.47 19.18
C ALA A 8 -13.14 -16.02 19.53
N ASP A 9 -13.50 -15.85 20.81
CA ASP A 9 -13.86 -14.61 21.45
C ASP A 9 -12.95 -13.55 20.85
N VAL A 10 -13.53 -12.66 20.05
CA VAL A 10 -12.85 -11.48 19.51
C VAL A 10 -12.65 -10.56 20.69
N SER A 11 -11.84 -11.03 21.62
CA SER A 11 -11.68 -10.45 22.92
C SER A 11 -11.01 -9.11 22.70
N GLY A 12 -11.35 -8.14 23.55
CA GLY A 12 -10.66 -6.85 23.53
C GLY A 12 -9.14 -6.99 23.68
N GLU A 13 -8.65 -8.13 24.14
CA GLU A 13 -7.22 -8.45 24.26
C GLU A 13 -6.54 -8.67 22.91
N SER A 14 -7.19 -9.38 21.98
CA SER A 14 -6.62 -9.60 20.64
C SER A 14 -6.40 -8.28 19.88
N TRP A 15 -7.39 -7.38 19.93
CA TRP A 15 -7.27 -6.03 19.36
C TRP A 15 -6.22 -5.17 20.06
N LYS A 16 -6.06 -5.29 21.39
CA LYS A 16 -4.97 -4.61 22.11
C LYS A 16 -3.60 -5.10 21.66
N LYS A 17 -3.42 -6.41 21.50
CA LYS A 17 -2.18 -7.00 20.98
C LYS A 17 -1.92 -6.56 19.55
N ALA A 18 -2.93 -6.56 18.68
CA ALA A 18 -2.83 -6.06 17.31
C ALA A 18 -2.38 -4.59 17.25
N LYS A 19 -2.88 -3.74 18.16
CA LYS A 19 -2.43 -2.34 18.26
C LYS A 19 -0.95 -2.24 18.59
N VAL A 20 -0.48 -3.01 19.58
CA VAL A 20 0.93 -3.06 19.99
C VAL A 20 1.82 -3.56 18.84
N VAL A 21 1.38 -4.59 18.12
CA VAL A 21 2.09 -5.08 16.93
C VAL A 21 2.12 -4.03 15.82
N ALA A 22 1.01 -3.33 15.58
CA ALA A 22 0.96 -2.25 14.59
C ALA A 22 1.80 -1.02 14.99
N GLU A 23 2.22 -0.87 16.24
CA GLU A 23 3.20 0.13 16.67
C GLU A 23 4.63 -0.24 16.27
N LYS A 24 4.93 -1.53 16.08
CA LYS A 24 6.23 -2.00 15.56
C LYS A 24 6.48 -1.61 14.11
N LEU A 25 5.42 -1.31 13.34
CA LEU A 25 5.54 -0.74 11.98
C LEU A 25 6.05 0.71 11.97
N GLY A 26 6.37 1.27 13.15
CA GLY A 26 6.96 2.57 13.31
C GLY A 26 5.96 3.73 13.33
N TYR A 27 6.48 4.91 13.63
CA TYR A 27 5.72 6.15 13.63
C TYR A 27 5.38 6.59 12.20
N VAL A 28 4.12 6.98 11.96
CA VAL A 28 3.68 7.60 10.70
C VAL A 28 3.67 9.12 10.89
N PRO A 29 4.47 9.88 10.15
CA PRO A 29 4.48 11.34 10.25
C PRO A 29 3.09 11.92 9.99
N SER A 30 2.74 12.94 10.77
CA SER A 30 1.41 13.56 10.72
C SER A 30 1.08 14.08 9.32
N SER A 31 2.06 14.57 8.57
CA SER A 31 1.92 15.05 7.18
C SER A 31 1.27 14.02 6.25
N PHE A 32 1.69 12.74 6.30
CA PHE A 32 1.06 11.66 5.53
C PHE A 32 -0.38 11.41 5.95
N SER A 33 -0.62 11.34 7.27
CA SER A 33 -1.98 11.12 7.80
C SER A 33 -2.94 12.28 7.50
N ILE A 34 -2.43 13.51 7.45
CA ILE A 34 -3.20 14.72 7.13
C ILE A 34 -3.53 14.71 5.64
N ALA A 35 -2.53 14.47 4.78
CA ALA A 35 -2.73 14.39 3.33
C ALA A 35 -3.78 13.33 2.96
N ILE A 36 -3.67 12.11 3.52
CA ILE A 36 -4.66 11.05 3.30
C ILE A 36 -6.03 11.44 3.82
N ARG A 37 -6.15 11.99 5.04
CA ARG A 37 -7.45 12.47 5.54
C ARG A 37 -8.09 13.50 4.63
N THR A 38 -7.32 14.47 4.12
CA THR A 38 -7.84 15.46 3.16
C THR A 38 -8.25 14.83 1.83
N LEU A 39 -7.51 13.83 1.35
CA LEU A 39 -7.87 13.07 0.14
C LEU A 39 -9.17 12.27 0.32
N ILE A 40 -9.35 11.60 1.45
CA ILE A 40 -10.59 10.86 1.76
C ILE A 40 -11.77 11.82 1.93
N GLN A 41 -11.53 12.99 2.51
CA GLN A 41 -12.54 14.05 2.62
C GLN A 41 -12.94 14.60 1.25
N ASP A 42 -11.97 14.83 0.36
CA ASP A 42 -12.23 15.26 -1.02
C ASP A 42 -13.00 14.20 -1.79
N GLN A 43 -12.63 12.92 -1.68
CA GLN A 43 -13.38 11.82 -2.30
C GLN A 43 -14.85 11.83 -1.87
N SER A 44 -15.09 12.01 -0.57
CA SER A 44 -16.43 11.90 0.02
C SER A 44 -17.32 13.12 -0.30
N ASN A 45 -16.74 14.31 -0.33
CA ASN A 45 -17.48 15.56 -0.49
C ASN A 45 -17.51 16.08 -1.93
N HIS A 46 -16.51 15.72 -2.75
CA HIS A 46 -16.27 16.30 -4.08
C HIS A 46 -16.01 15.24 -5.17
N GLY A 47 -16.11 13.95 -4.85
CA GLY A 47 -15.90 12.88 -5.80
C GLY A 47 -14.45 12.84 -6.29
N THR A 48 -14.23 13.04 -7.59
CA THR A 48 -12.89 12.94 -8.19
C THR A 48 -12.07 14.22 -8.12
N VAL A 49 -12.64 15.31 -7.58
CA VAL A 49 -12.00 16.63 -7.60
C VAL A 49 -11.08 16.84 -6.39
N LEU A 50 -9.80 17.08 -6.65
CA LEU A 50 -8.82 17.48 -5.63
C LEU A 50 -8.90 18.98 -5.33
N LYS A 51 -9.19 19.32 -4.07
CA LYS A 51 -9.19 20.72 -3.63
C LYS A 51 -7.78 21.31 -3.60
N PRO A 52 -7.66 22.64 -3.73
CA PRO A 52 -6.36 23.31 -3.66
C PRO A 52 -5.55 22.93 -2.40
N ILE A 53 -6.17 22.95 -1.22
CA ILE A 53 -5.49 22.60 0.02
C ILE A 53 -4.96 21.14 0.02
N THR A 54 -5.73 20.20 -0.52
CA THR A 54 -5.31 18.79 -0.65
C THR A 54 -4.18 18.65 -1.65
N LYS A 55 -4.27 19.36 -2.79
CA LYS A 55 -3.18 19.41 -3.77
C LYS A 55 -1.89 19.91 -3.14
N TYR A 56 -1.96 20.97 -2.33
CA TYR A 56 -0.80 21.48 -1.61
C TYR A 56 -0.19 20.44 -0.65
N GLN A 57 -1.00 19.78 0.18
CA GLN A 57 -0.52 18.76 1.13
C GLN A 57 0.17 17.61 0.42
N VAL A 58 -0.42 17.08 -0.66
CA VAL A 58 0.14 15.96 -1.42
C VAL A 58 1.36 16.38 -2.22
N ALA A 59 1.36 17.57 -2.82
CA ALA A 59 2.51 18.08 -3.57
C ALA A 59 3.76 18.17 -2.70
N ARG A 60 3.64 18.58 -1.42
CA ARG A 60 4.77 18.58 -0.47
C ARG A 60 5.39 17.20 -0.30
N LEU A 61 4.58 16.14 -0.19
CA LEU A 61 5.07 14.77 -0.09
C LEU A 61 5.75 14.32 -1.38
N LEU A 62 5.20 14.71 -2.54
CA LEU A 62 5.74 14.34 -3.85
C LEU A 62 6.94 15.19 -4.29
N LYS A 63 7.31 16.24 -3.55
CA LYS A 63 8.56 16.97 -3.77
C LYS A 63 9.78 16.14 -3.34
N THR A 64 9.62 15.25 -2.37
CA THR A 64 10.69 14.35 -1.95
C THR A 64 11.09 13.44 -3.12
N PRO A 65 12.38 13.39 -3.51
CA PRO A 65 12.83 12.62 -4.68
C PRO A 65 12.38 11.15 -4.69
N THR A 66 12.42 10.48 -3.53
CA THR A 66 11.96 9.10 -3.39
C THR A 66 10.46 8.95 -3.70
N PHE A 67 9.60 9.78 -3.12
CA PHE A 67 8.15 9.73 -3.40
C PHE A 67 7.85 10.11 -4.86
N LYS A 68 8.54 11.13 -5.39
CA LYS A 68 8.46 11.52 -6.80
C LYS A 68 8.80 10.36 -7.74
N SER A 69 9.84 9.61 -7.40
CA SER A 69 10.26 8.42 -8.14
C SER A 69 9.21 7.31 -8.09
N MET A 70 8.72 6.96 -6.91
CA MET A 70 7.69 5.93 -6.74
C MET A 70 6.39 6.27 -7.48
N ILE A 71 5.90 7.52 -7.39
CA ILE A 71 4.68 7.94 -8.10
C ILE A 71 4.90 7.97 -9.62
N TYR A 72 6.08 8.38 -10.10
CA TYR A 72 6.40 8.37 -11.52
C TYR A 72 6.43 6.96 -12.08
N HIS A 73 7.23 6.06 -11.47
CA HIS A 73 7.36 4.68 -11.94
C HIS A 73 6.07 3.88 -11.76
N GLY A 74 5.29 4.16 -10.70
CA GLY A 74 3.93 3.66 -10.55
C GLY A 74 3.01 4.13 -11.68
N SER A 75 3.12 5.40 -12.10
CA SER A 75 2.36 5.94 -13.23
C SER A 75 2.77 5.36 -14.58
N VAL A 76 4.07 5.10 -14.78
CA VAL A 76 4.55 4.35 -15.95
C VAL A 76 3.91 2.96 -15.99
N ALA A 77 3.84 2.28 -14.84
CA ALA A 77 3.29 0.93 -14.75
C ALA A 77 1.76 0.86 -14.90
N LEU A 78 1.02 1.84 -14.37
CA LEU A 78 -0.44 1.82 -14.27
C LEU A 78 -1.15 2.66 -15.35
N ARG A 79 -0.48 3.71 -15.84
CA ARG A 79 -1.00 4.71 -16.78
C ARG A 79 0.01 5.00 -17.90
N SER A 80 0.64 3.94 -18.41
CA SER A 80 1.69 4.01 -19.45
C SER A 80 1.31 4.91 -20.62
N ASP A 81 0.06 4.84 -21.07
CA ASP A 81 -0.41 5.56 -22.26
C ASP A 81 -0.38 7.07 -22.03
N TYR A 82 -0.76 7.54 -20.84
CA TYR A 82 -0.67 8.95 -20.48
C TYR A 82 0.79 9.40 -20.36
N VAL A 83 1.60 8.64 -19.60
CA VAL A 83 3.01 8.98 -19.36
C VAL A 83 3.81 8.99 -20.67
N ASN A 84 3.55 8.06 -21.60
CA ASN A 84 4.22 7.97 -22.88
C ASN A 84 3.83 9.12 -23.83
N ASN A 85 2.57 9.54 -23.81
CA ASN A 85 2.06 10.61 -24.68
C ASN A 85 2.30 12.03 -24.13
N ALA A 86 2.56 12.17 -22.83
CA ALA A 86 2.90 13.46 -22.24
C ALA A 86 4.24 13.98 -22.80
N THR A 87 4.27 15.24 -23.22
CA THR A 87 5.51 15.93 -23.59
C THR A 87 6.35 16.23 -22.35
N LYS A 88 5.67 16.70 -21.30
CA LYS A 88 6.22 17.07 -19.98
C LYS A 88 5.35 16.52 -18.86
N LEU A 89 5.98 16.20 -17.73
CA LEU A 89 5.30 15.75 -16.51
C LEU A 89 5.69 16.62 -15.33
N THR A 90 4.70 17.24 -14.69
CA THR A 90 4.83 17.95 -13.41
C THR A 90 4.29 17.10 -12.27
N VAL A 91 4.65 17.44 -11.03
CA VAL A 91 4.04 16.81 -9.83
C VAL A 91 2.53 16.95 -9.87
N GLY A 92 2.00 18.12 -10.21
CA GLY A 92 0.56 18.35 -10.37
C GLY A 92 -0.07 17.42 -11.41
N SER A 93 0.57 17.26 -12.58
CA SER A 93 0.07 16.35 -13.62
C SER A 93 0.06 14.89 -13.19
N LEU A 94 1.01 14.46 -12.35
CA LEU A 94 1.04 13.11 -11.80
C LEU A 94 -0.02 12.91 -10.73
N MET A 95 -0.36 13.95 -9.98
CA MET A 95 -1.45 13.90 -9.00
C MET A 95 -2.82 13.82 -9.69
N ASP A 96 -3.01 14.63 -10.73
CA ASP A 96 -4.28 14.70 -11.47
C ASP A 96 -4.57 13.42 -12.30
N LEU A 97 -3.63 12.46 -12.36
CA LEU A 97 -3.84 11.14 -12.95
C LEU A 97 -4.73 10.20 -12.11
N TYR A 98 -4.91 10.53 -10.84
CA TYR A 98 -5.49 9.62 -9.85
C TYR A 98 -6.64 10.29 -9.10
N GLU A 99 -7.67 9.51 -8.80
CA GLU A 99 -8.73 9.98 -7.90
C GLU A 99 -8.17 10.21 -6.49
N PRO A 100 -8.81 11.06 -5.65
CA PRO A 100 -8.33 11.32 -4.30
C PRO A 100 -8.12 10.03 -3.48
N TYR A 101 -9.05 9.07 -3.58
CA TYR A 101 -8.90 7.80 -2.87
C TYR A 101 -7.72 6.95 -3.38
N ASP A 102 -7.48 6.96 -4.69
CA ASP A 102 -6.36 6.25 -5.33
C ASP A 102 -5.02 6.82 -4.84
N LEU A 103 -4.86 8.15 -4.84
CA LEU A 103 -3.66 8.80 -4.30
C LEU A 103 -3.44 8.43 -2.83
N GLY A 104 -4.51 8.41 -2.02
CA GLY A 104 -4.41 8.06 -0.62
C GLY A 104 -3.89 6.63 -0.43
N ALA A 105 -4.43 5.68 -1.20
CA ALA A 105 -4.00 4.28 -1.20
C ALA A 105 -2.55 4.13 -1.68
N MET A 106 -2.13 4.85 -2.73
CA MET A 106 -0.75 4.84 -3.21
C MET A 106 0.22 5.35 -2.15
N ILE A 107 -0.07 6.51 -1.53
CA ILE A 107 0.76 7.09 -0.46
C ILE A 107 0.92 6.09 0.70
N ALA A 108 -0.18 5.46 1.13
CA ALA A 108 -0.12 4.47 2.20
C ALA A 108 0.70 3.23 1.84
N CYS A 109 0.56 2.73 0.61
CA CYS A 109 1.38 1.62 0.12
C CYS A 109 2.86 2.01 0.08
N PHE A 110 3.19 3.21 -0.41
CA PHE A 110 4.56 3.72 -0.45
C PHE A 110 5.19 3.77 0.95
N VAL A 111 4.50 4.41 1.90
CA VAL A 111 4.98 4.57 3.28
C VAL A 111 5.19 3.21 3.93
N TYR A 112 4.19 2.32 3.89
CA TYR A 112 4.30 1.05 4.59
C TYR A 112 5.25 0.07 3.94
N TYR A 113 5.35 0.06 2.60
CA TYR A 113 6.35 -0.76 1.93
C TYR A 113 7.77 -0.35 2.34
N ARG A 114 8.08 0.96 2.29
CA ARG A 114 9.39 1.49 2.68
C ARG A 114 9.70 1.23 4.15
N LYS A 115 8.73 1.45 5.05
CA LYS A 115 8.89 1.18 6.48
C LYS A 115 9.10 -0.29 6.77
N ALA A 116 8.31 -1.18 6.18
CA ALA A 116 8.48 -2.61 6.36
C ALA A 116 9.87 -3.07 5.87
N LYS A 117 10.32 -2.57 4.70
CA LYS A 117 11.64 -2.87 4.15
C LYS A 117 12.78 -2.40 5.06
N GLY A 118 12.71 -1.18 5.58
CA GLY A 118 13.71 -0.65 6.51
C GLY A 118 13.75 -1.42 7.82
N LEU A 119 12.62 -1.47 8.54
CA LEU A 119 12.56 -2.03 9.90
C LEU A 119 12.87 -3.54 9.98
N LEU A 120 12.60 -4.30 8.92
CA LEU A 120 12.90 -5.74 8.88
C LEU A 120 14.39 -6.01 8.65
N GLY A 121 15.12 -5.10 8.00
CA GLY A 121 16.46 -5.39 7.51
C GLY A 121 16.48 -6.48 6.41
N PRO A 122 17.63 -6.75 5.77
CA PRO A 122 17.71 -7.61 4.59
C PRO A 122 17.17 -9.03 4.80
N ASP A 123 17.59 -9.70 5.87
CA ASP A 123 17.28 -11.13 6.09
C ASP A 123 15.80 -11.38 6.36
N ARG A 124 15.16 -10.53 7.19
CA ARG A 124 13.73 -10.67 7.50
C ARG A 124 12.87 -10.12 6.38
N TRP A 125 13.35 -9.14 5.62
CA TRP A 125 12.63 -8.60 4.46
C TRP A 125 12.42 -9.67 3.40
N GLU A 126 13.40 -10.53 3.13
CA GLU A 126 13.27 -11.62 2.16
C GLU A 126 12.14 -12.62 2.50
N LEU A 127 11.71 -12.71 3.78
CA LEU A 127 10.56 -13.55 4.18
C LEU A 127 9.22 -13.07 3.61
N ILE A 128 9.10 -11.79 3.24
CA ILE A 128 7.83 -11.18 2.82
C ILE A 128 7.94 -10.36 1.53
N ARG A 129 9.15 -9.96 1.12
CA ARG A 129 9.43 -9.07 -0.01
C ARG A 129 8.68 -9.45 -1.28
N GLU A 130 8.83 -10.70 -1.72
CA GLU A 130 8.18 -11.17 -2.95
C GLU A 130 6.66 -11.07 -2.82
N SER A 131 6.12 -11.53 -1.68
CA SER A 131 4.69 -11.54 -1.41
C SER A 131 4.08 -10.13 -1.41
N ILE A 132 4.67 -9.18 -0.69
CA ILE A 132 4.19 -7.80 -0.63
C ILE A 132 4.37 -7.09 -1.96
N SER A 133 5.51 -7.27 -2.64
CA SER A 133 5.78 -6.70 -3.97
C SER A 133 4.75 -7.17 -5.00
N GLN A 134 4.60 -8.49 -5.15
CA GLN A 134 3.70 -9.07 -6.15
C GLN A 134 2.24 -8.70 -5.86
N HIS A 135 1.76 -8.88 -4.63
CA HIS A 135 0.35 -8.61 -4.32
C HIS A 135 0.00 -7.13 -4.46
N SER A 136 0.91 -6.21 -4.11
CA SER A 136 0.67 -4.77 -4.29
C SER A 136 0.57 -4.41 -5.77
N GLN A 137 1.49 -4.90 -6.59
CA GLN A 137 1.52 -4.60 -8.03
C GLN A 137 0.36 -5.27 -8.78
N ILE A 138 0.08 -6.55 -8.50
CA ILE A 138 -1.03 -7.28 -9.10
C ILE A 138 -2.36 -6.66 -8.67
N GLY A 139 -2.53 -6.35 -7.39
CA GLY A 139 -3.72 -5.66 -6.88
C GLY A 139 -3.96 -4.32 -7.57
N ALA A 140 -2.91 -3.54 -7.82
CA ALA A 140 -3.00 -2.30 -8.57
C ALA A 140 -3.44 -2.52 -10.03
N GLN A 141 -2.86 -3.51 -10.72
CA GLN A 141 -3.25 -3.85 -12.11
C GLN A 141 -4.69 -4.33 -12.20
N ILE A 142 -5.15 -5.15 -11.25
CA ILE A 142 -6.55 -5.59 -11.12
C ILE A 142 -7.48 -4.38 -10.94
N GLY A 143 -7.14 -3.47 -10.03
CA GLY A 143 -7.94 -2.26 -9.77
C GLY A 143 -8.01 -1.32 -10.98
N VAL A 144 -6.97 -1.29 -11.81
CA VAL A 144 -6.96 -0.55 -13.08
C VAL A 144 -7.77 -1.24 -14.16
N ALA A 145 -7.66 -2.56 -14.29
CA ALA A 145 -8.31 -3.34 -15.33
C ALA A 145 -9.81 -3.58 -15.06
N ILE A 146 -10.24 -3.48 -13.80
CA ILE A 146 -11.63 -3.71 -13.38
C ILE A 146 -12.13 -2.44 -12.69
N PRO A 147 -12.79 -1.51 -13.42
CA PRO A 147 -13.24 -0.24 -12.87
C PRO A 147 -14.17 -0.37 -11.66
N ALA A 148 -14.96 -1.45 -11.59
CA ALA A 148 -15.82 -1.73 -10.44
C ALA A 148 -15.03 -1.96 -9.14
N ILE A 149 -13.78 -2.43 -9.22
CA ILE A 149 -12.86 -2.54 -8.08
C ILE A 149 -12.23 -1.16 -7.81
N GLY A 150 -11.61 -0.56 -8.83
CA GLY A 150 -10.86 0.68 -8.70
C GLY A 150 -9.48 0.50 -8.07
N LEU A 151 -8.54 1.39 -8.41
CA LEU A 151 -7.13 1.26 -8.04
C LEU A 151 -6.92 1.26 -6.52
N ALA A 152 -7.59 2.13 -5.76
CA ALA A 152 -7.47 2.18 -4.31
C ALA A 152 -7.81 0.85 -3.62
N ASN A 153 -8.94 0.22 -3.99
CA ASN A 153 -9.34 -1.07 -3.41
C ASN A 153 -8.43 -2.22 -3.89
N GLY A 154 -7.92 -2.10 -5.12
CA GLY A 154 -6.88 -2.98 -5.66
C GLY A 154 -5.61 -2.97 -4.79
N LEU A 155 -5.08 -1.77 -4.55
CA LEU A 155 -3.90 -1.54 -3.71
C LEU A 155 -4.14 -1.97 -2.26
N ILE A 156 -5.22 -1.52 -1.63
CA ILE A 156 -5.50 -1.85 -0.23
C ILE A 156 -5.71 -3.37 -0.05
N GLY A 157 -6.48 -3.99 -0.95
CA GLY A 157 -6.76 -5.42 -0.92
C GLY A 157 -5.51 -6.29 -1.11
N GLY A 158 -4.57 -5.86 -1.95
CA GLY A 158 -3.30 -6.55 -2.19
C GLY A 158 -2.22 -6.29 -1.14
N THR A 159 -2.11 -5.06 -0.63
CA THR A 159 -0.95 -4.63 0.16
C THR A 159 -1.13 -4.76 1.67
N ILE A 160 -2.26 -4.31 2.21
CA ILE A 160 -2.37 -4.03 3.66
C ILE A 160 -2.31 -5.29 4.52
N LEU A 161 -2.78 -6.42 4.01
CA LEU A 161 -2.64 -7.69 4.71
C LEU A 161 -1.16 -8.09 4.87
N LYS A 162 -0.34 -7.85 3.83
CA LYS A 162 1.10 -8.12 3.83
C LYS A 162 1.84 -7.16 4.77
N VAL A 163 1.38 -5.92 4.88
CA VAL A 163 1.85 -4.98 5.92
C VAL A 163 1.53 -5.51 7.31
N GLY A 164 0.35 -6.10 7.51
CA GLY A 164 0.00 -6.79 8.75
C GLY A 164 0.97 -7.93 9.08
N LEU A 165 1.30 -8.77 8.09
CA LEU A 165 2.30 -9.84 8.25
C LEU A 165 3.70 -9.29 8.58
N ALA A 166 4.12 -8.20 7.94
CA ALA A 166 5.38 -7.53 8.28
C ALA A 166 5.41 -7.11 9.76
N GLY A 167 4.29 -6.62 10.29
CA GLY A 167 4.14 -6.33 11.73
C GLY A 167 4.34 -7.58 12.60
N LEU A 168 3.77 -8.72 12.21
CA LEU A 168 3.95 -9.99 12.92
C LEU A 168 5.41 -10.48 12.87
N ILE A 169 6.11 -10.32 11.75
CA ILE A 169 7.54 -10.65 11.64
C ILE A 169 8.38 -9.78 12.57
N LEU A 170 8.12 -8.47 12.60
CA LEU A 170 8.79 -7.53 13.50
C LEU A 170 8.55 -7.86 14.98
N ALA A 171 7.36 -8.37 15.31
CA ALA A 171 7.04 -8.76 16.67
C ALA A 171 7.72 -10.07 17.07
N GLU A 172 7.58 -11.13 16.27
CA GLU A 172 7.94 -12.51 16.66
C GLU A 172 8.39 -13.36 15.45
N GLU A 173 9.54 -13.05 14.83
CA GLU A 173 10.07 -13.72 13.63
C GLU A 173 10.10 -15.26 13.71
N LYS A 174 10.52 -15.82 14.86
CA LYS A 174 10.57 -17.29 15.05
C LYS A 174 9.19 -17.93 14.89
N ARG A 175 8.14 -17.31 15.44
CA ARG A 175 6.76 -17.78 15.30
C ARG A 175 6.23 -17.54 13.89
N TYR A 176 6.67 -16.50 13.22
CA TYR A 176 6.33 -16.31 11.80
C TYR A 176 6.91 -17.41 10.91
N LYS A 177 8.16 -17.84 11.13
CA LYS A 177 8.73 -18.99 10.41
C LYS A 177 7.95 -20.29 10.66
N GLU A 178 7.39 -20.47 11.87
CA GLU A 178 6.47 -21.58 12.16
C GLU A 178 5.17 -21.44 11.38
N TYR A 179 4.57 -20.26 11.40
CA TYR A 179 3.35 -19.95 10.64
C TYR A 179 3.53 -20.18 9.14
N GLU A 180 4.65 -19.75 8.56
CA GLU A 180 4.94 -19.93 7.14
C GLU A 180 5.04 -21.42 6.76
N ARG A 181 5.65 -22.25 7.62
CA ARG A 181 5.68 -23.71 7.42
C ARG A 181 4.28 -24.32 7.47
N HIS A 182 3.42 -23.84 8.37
CA HIS A 182 2.01 -24.25 8.46
C HIS A 182 1.22 -23.88 7.21
N LEU A 183 1.39 -22.67 6.68
CA LEU A 183 0.74 -22.25 5.44
C LEU A 183 1.16 -23.14 4.25
N LYS A 184 2.46 -23.44 4.14
CA LYS A 184 3.01 -24.32 3.10
C LYS A 184 2.47 -25.75 3.22
N SER A 185 2.42 -26.32 4.42
CA SER A 185 1.92 -27.70 4.62
C SER A 185 0.41 -27.81 4.41
N SER A 186 -0.34 -26.79 4.81
CA SER A 186 -1.80 -26.75 4.69
C SER A 186 -2.30 -26.25 3.34
N LYS A 187 -1.40 -25.73 2.48
CA LYS A 187 -1.72 -25.08 1.19
C LYS A 187 -2.74 -23.96 1.34
N LEU A 188 -2.62 -23.19 2.42
CA LEU A 188 -3.48 -22.05 2.70
C LEU A 188 -2.74 -20.75 2.37
N PRO A 189 -3.41 -19.75 1.78
CA PRO A 189 -2.80 -18.44 1.59
C PRO A 189 -2.61 -17.70 2.92
N TYR A 190 -3.56 -17.87 3.86
CA TYR A 190 -3.55 -17.32 5.22
C TYR A 190 -4.39 -18.19 6.15
N ASP A 191 -4.10 -18.14 7.46
CA ASP A 191 -4.86 -18.80 8.52
C ASP A 191 -4.92 -17.89 9.77
N PHE A 192 -5.98 -17.07 9.85
CA PHE A 192 -6.16 -16.10 10.94
C PHE A 192 -6.37 -16.74 12.32
N ALA A 193 -6.87 -17.98 12.37
CA ALA A 193 -6.99 -18.71 13.62
C ALA A 193 -5.59 -19.08 14.13
N LYS A 194 -4.74 -19.60 13.25
CA LYS A 194 -3.34 -19.90 13.60
C LYS A 194 -2.53 -18.65 13.92
N GLU A 195 -2.78 -17.53 13.24
CA GLU A 195 -2.17 -16.24 13.62
C GLU A 195 -2.57 -15.82 15.03
N THR A 196 -3.87 -15.89 15.36
CA THR A 196 -4.35 -15.56 16.71
C THR A 196 -3.74 -16.49 17.77
N GLU A 197 -3.62 -17.80 17.48
CA GLU A 197 -2.96 -18.76 18.37
C GLU A 197 -1.47 -18.41 18.61
N LEU A 198 -0.73 -18.08 17.56
CA LEU A 198 0.72 -17.84 17.64
C LEU A 198 1.06 -16.45 18.17
N PHE A 199 0.32 -15.42 17.79
CA PHE A 199 0.67 -14.02 18.02
C PHE A 199 -0.30 -13.29 18.96
N GLY A 200 -1.41 -13.93 19.35
CA GLY A 200 -2.51 -13.29 20.08
C GLY A 200 -3.35 -12.32 19.24
N CYS A 201 -3.04 -12.17 17.95
CA CYS A 201 -3.77 -11.32 17.02
C CYS A 201 -3.53 -11.78 15.57
N SER A 202 -4.35 -11.26 14.65
CA SER A 202 -4.19 -11.52 13.21
C SER A 202 -3.59 -10.32 12.46
N SER A 203 -2.92 -10.63 11.35
CA SER A 203 -2.42 -9.67 10.36
C SER A 203 -3.55 -8.78 9.81
N GLN A 204 -4.78 -9.29 9.75
CA GLN A 204 -5.98 -8.51 9.47
C GLN A 204 -6.16 -7.35 10.47
N GLN A 205 -6.16 -7.64 11.77
CA GLN A 205 -6.35 -6.62 12.81
C GLN A 205 -5.19 -5.60 12.80
N VAL A 206 -3.95 -6.07 12.60
CA VAL A 206 -2.77 -5.21 12.45
C VAL A 206 -2.95 -4.28 11.24
N GLY A 207 -3.43 -4.80 10.11
CA GLY A 207 -3.74 -4.03 8.91
C GLY A 207 -4.81 -2.96 9.11
N VAL A 208 -5.84 -3.23 9.90
CA VAL A 208 -6.87 -2.23 10.28
C VAL A 208 -6.24 -1.07 11.06
N PHE A 209 -5.37 -1.36 12.03
CA PHE A 209 -4.65 -0.31 12.76
C PHE A 209 -3.69 0.46 11.86
N ALA A 210 -3.02 -0.20 10.91
CA ALA A 210 -2.17 0.46 9.93
C ALA A 210 -2.98 1.47 9.08
N LEU A 211 -4.10 1.05 8.50
CA LEU A 211 -5.00 1.96 7.76
C LEU A 211 -5.49 3.13 8.62
N SER A 212 -5.86 2.85 9.87
CA SER A 212 -6.34 3.88 10.80
C SER A 212 -5.25 4.91 11.11
N LYS A 213 -4.01 4.49 11.34
CA LYS A 213 -2.85 5.38 11.55
C LYS A 213 -2.51 6.24 10.34
N MET A 214 -2.73 5.71 9.14
CA MET A 214 -2.58 6.48 7.89
C MET A 214 -3.72 7.47 7.64
N GLY A 215 -4.80 7.44 8.42
CA GLY A 215 -5.89 8.42 8.30
C GLY A 215 -7.04 8.03 7.38
N PHE A 216 -7.20 6.75 7.02
CA PHE A 216 -8.36 6.30 6.23
C PHE A 216 -9.69 6.28 7.00
N GLY A 217 -9.64 6.41 8.34
CA GLY A 217 -10.83 6.34 9.19
C GLY A 217 -11.32 4.91 9.44
N VAL A 218 -12.34 4.80 10.29
CA VAL A 218 -12.87 3.51 10.76
C VAL A 218 -13.58 2.76 9.64
N ASP A 219 -14.37 3.45 8.81
CA ASP A 219 -15.17 2.82 7.76
C ASP A 219 -14.35 2.00 6.76
N ILE A 220 -13.18 2.52 6.37
CA ILE A 220 -12.28 1.81 5.44
C ILE A 220 -11.56 0.65 6.14
N GLY A 221 -11.23 0.80 7.42
CA GLY A 221 -10.71 -0.29 8.25
C GLY A 221 -11.72 -1.42 8.42
N GLU A 222 -13.00 -1.09 8.67
CA GLU A 222 -14.09 -2.07 8.77
C GLU A 222 -14.35 -2.75 7.43
N ALA A 223 -14.35 -2.01 6.33
CA ALA A 223 -14.47 -2.57 4.99
C ALA A 223 -13.33 -3.56 4.69
N PHE A 224 -12.08 -3.20 5.02
CA PHE A 224 -10.92 -4.08 4.89
C PHE A 224 -11.07 -5.35 5.75
N SER A 225 -11.46 -5.21 7.01
CA SER A 225 -11.70 -6.34 7.91
C SER A 225 -12.80 -7.26 7.37
N THR A 226 -13.94 -6.70 6.97
CA THR A 226 -15.07 -7.46 6.41
C THR A 226 -14.69 -8.15 5.10
N SER A 227 -13.84 -7.52 4.28
CA SER A 227 -13.31 -8.13 3.05
C SER A 227 -12.46 -9.37 3.28
N LEU A 228 -12.06 -9.67 4.52
CA LEU A 228 -11.23 -10.84 4.87
C LEU A 228 -12.02 -11.99 5.52
N ASP A 229 -13.25 -11.72 5.94
CA ASP A 229 -14.11 -12.72 6.58
C ASP A 229 -14.62 -13.78 5.57
N LEU A 230 -13.88 -14.87 5.41
CA LEU A 230 -14.24 -15.96 4.48
C LEU A 230 -15.52 -16.71 4.89
N SER A 231 -16.01 -16.54 6.12
CA SER A 231 -17.27 -17.16 6.57
C SER A 231 -18.50 -16.52 5.91
N ARG A 232 -18.36 -15.27 5.45
CA ARG A 232 -19.43 -14.55 4.76
C ARG A 232 -19.44 -14.88 3.28
N SER A 233 -20.63 -15.28 2.80
CA SER A 233 -20.90 -15.36 1.36
C SER A 233 -20.77 -13.99 0.70
N ILE A 234 -20.38 -13.97 -0.57
CA ILE A 234 -20.21 -12.73 -1.34
C ILE A 234 -21.54 -11.99 -1.46
N GLU A 235 -22.65 -12.73 -1.61
CA GLU A 235 -24.00 -12.20 -1.68
C GLU A 235 -24.45 -11.51 -0.38
N SER A 236 -23.82 -11.84 0.74
CA SER A 236 -24.10 -11.21 2.04
C SER A 236 -23.30 -9.93 2.29
N LEU A 237 -22.29 -9.62 1.47
CA LEU A 237 -21.46 -8.42 1.60
C LEU A 237 -22.21 -7.18 1.07
N LYS A 238 -22.89 -6.48 1.99
CA LYS A 238 -23.64 -5.25 1.67
C LYS A 238 -22.75 -4.01 1.53
N GLU A 239 -21.59 -3.99 2.18
CA GLU A 239 -20.69 -2.85 2.15
C GLU A 239 -19.87 -2.88 0.84
N PRO A 240 -20.01 -1.88 -0.06
CA PRO A 240 -19.41 -1.94 -1.39
C PRO A 240 -17.88 -2.01 -1.41
N ARG A 241 -17.17 -1.33 -0.49
CA ARG A 241 -15.70 -1.35 -0.48
C ARG A 241 -15.15 -2.72 -0.07
N ALA A 242 -15.79 -3.39 0.88
CA ALA A 242 -15.46 -4.72 1.36
C ALA A 242 -15.65 -5.74 0.24
N LEU A 243 -16.75 -5.61 -0.52
CA LEU A 243 -16.97 -6.42 -1.71
C LEU A 243 -15.86 -6.18 -2.73
N ARG A 244 -15.53 -4.93 -3.07
CA ARG A 244 -14.44 -4.61 -4.02
C ARG A 244 -13.09 -5.19 -3.58
N MET A 245 -12.71 -5.03 -2.31
CA MET A 245 -11.47 -5.61 -1.77
C MET A 245 -11.49 -7.13 -1.75
N ARG A 246 -12.65 -7.77 -1.49
CA ARG A 246 -12.81 -9.23 -1.61
C ARG A 246 -12.61 -9.69 -3.06
N MET A 247 -13.17 -8.97 -4.03
CA MET A 247 -13.00 -9.26 -5.45
C MET A 247 -11.56 -9.06 -5.90
N THR A 248 -10.85 -8.04 -5.38
CA THR A 248 -9.41 -7.88 -5.61
C THR A 248 -8.66 -9.15 -5.24
N ARG A 249 -8.89 -9.69 -4.04
CA ARG A 249 -8.18 -10.90 -3.58
C ARG A 249 -8.53 -12.13 -4.39
N ALA A 250 -9.82 -12.29 -4.72
CA ALA A 250 -10.28 -13.34 -5.64
C ALA A 250 -9.45 -13.36 -6.93
N TRP A 251 -9.28 -12.18 -7.53
CA TRP A 251 -8.50 -12.02 -8.75
C TRP A 251 -7.00 -12.20 -8.53
N ILE A 252 -6.43 -11.71 -7.44
CA ILE A 252 -5.01 -11.96 -7.11
C ILE A 252 -4.74 -13.47 -7.05
N ASP A 253 -5.55 -14.22 -6.30
CA ASP A 253 -5.40 -15.67 -6.14
C ASP A 253 -5.55 -16.38 -7.50
N THR A 254 -6.52 -15.95 -8.31
CA THR A 254 -6.79 -16.46 -9.67
C THR A 254 -5.58 -16.30 -10.59
N VAL A 255 -5.04 -15.08 -10.71
CA VAL A 255 -3.97 -14.81 -11.67
C VAL A 255 -2.62 -15.39 -11.21
N ILE A 256 -2.38 -15.49 -9.89
CA ILE A 256 -1.21 -16.18 -9.35
C ILE A 256 -1.30 -17.69 -9.62
N ALA A 257 -2.50 -18.27 -9.55
CA ALA A 257 -2.73 -19.68 -9.90
C ALA A 257 -2.62 -19.96 -11.41
N GLY A 258 -2.48 -18.92 -12.25
CA GLY A 258 -2.47 -19.06 -13.70
C GLY A 258 -3.86 -19.37 -14.29
N GLU A 259 -4.91 -19.04 -13.56
CA GLU A 259 -6.30 -19.22 -14.00
C GLU A 259 -6.83 -17.95 -14.68
N ASP A 260 -7.78 -18.12 -15.60
CA ASP A 260 -8.38 -17.00 -16.35
C ASP A 260 -9.59 -16.37 -15.64
N LYS A 261 -10.11 -17.00 -14.58
CA LYS A 261 -11.30 -16.52 -13.86
C LYS A 261 -11.33 -17.08 -12.43
N PRO A 262 -11.94 -16.35 -11.47
CA PRO A 262 -12.12 -16.86 -10.13
C PRO A 262 -12.87 -18.20 -10.08
N SER A 263 -12.44 -19.05 -9.16
CA SER A 263 -12.97 -20.41 -8.96
C SER A 263 -14.43 -20.43 -8.48
N TYR A 264 -14.90 -19.32 -7.90
CA TYR A 264 -16.28 -19.12 -7.47
C TYR A 264 -16.97 -18.02 -8.29
N ARG A 265 -18.31 -18.06 -8.30
CA ARG A 265 -19.12 -17.08 -9.02
C ARG A 265 -19.00 -15.71 -8.35
N ILE A 266 -18.67 -14.70 -9.14
CA ILE A 266 -18.64 -13.29 -8.72
C ILE A 266 -19.63 -12.46 -9.55
N PRO A 267 -20.05 -11.26 -9.09
CA PRO A 267 -20.92 -10.38 -9.87
C PRO A 267 -20.30 -9.97 -11.21
N GLY A 268 -21.15 -9.74 -12.21
CA GLY A 268 -20.74 -9.51 -13.60
C GLY A 268 -19.83 -8.30 -13.78
N GLU A 269 -20.07 -7.23 -13.01
CA GLU A 269 -19.28 -5.99 -13.06
C GLU A 269 -17.82 -6.16 -12.63
N PHE A 270 -17.48 -7.28 -11.96
CA PHE A 270 -16.13 -7.60 -11.52
C PHE A 270 -15.37 -8.49 -12.52
N TYR A 271 -15.91 -8.71 -13.72
CA TYR A 271 -15.16 -9.31 -14.82
C TYR A 271 -14.63 -8.21 -15.75
N PRO A 272 -13.31 -8.17 -16.03
CA PRO A 272 -12.78 -7.25 -17.02
C PRO A 272 -13.26 -7.65 -18.41
N THR A 273 -13.31 -6.68 -19.33
CA THR A 273 -13.45 -6.98 -20.76
C THR A 273 -12.28 -7.83 -21.25
N GLN A 274 -12.40 -8.46 -22.41
CA GLN A 274 -11.30 -9.28 -22.96
C GLN A 274 -10.01 -8.48 -23.13
N ALA A 275 -10.10 -7.24 -23.66
CA ALA A 275 -8.93 -6.39 -23.87
C ALA A 275 -8.26 -5.98 -22.54
N GLU A 276 -9.05 -5.64 -21.52
CA GLU A 276 -8.55 -5.34 -20.18
C GLU A 276 -7.89 -6.57 -19.54
N ARG A 277 -8.50 -7.75 -19.71
CA ARG A 277 -7.96 -9.03 -19.23
C ARG A 277 -6.63 -9.35 -19.88
N ASP A 278 -6.51 -9.23 -21.20
CA ASP A 278 -5.28 -9.52 -21.92
C ASP A 278 -4.16 -8.57 -21.48
N ARG A 279 -4.47 -7.27 -21.32
CA ARG A 279 -3.53 -6.28 -20.79
C ARG A 279 -3.12 -6.62 -19.35
N MET A 280 -4.09 -6.94 -18.49
CA MET A 280 -3.85 -7.32 -17.09
C MET A 280 -2.95 -8.54 -17.01
N ASN A 281 -3.29 -9.63 -17.70
CA ASN A 281 -2.52 -10.87 -17.72
C ASN A 281 -1.10 -10.63 -18.23
N ALA A 282 -0.92 -9.84 -19.29
CA ALA A 282 0.41 -9.49 -19.78
C ALA A 282 1.25 -8.74 -18.72
N GLN A 283 0.66 -7.82 -17.95
CA GLN A 283 1.38 -7.15 -16.86
C GLN A 283 1.65 -8.09 -15.68
N VAL A 284 0.68 -8.93 -15.29
CA VAL A 284 0.87 -9.92 -14.22
C VAL A 284 1.99 -10.89 -14.59
N THR A 285 2.02 -11.42 -15.82
CA THR A 285 3.12 -12.27 -16.28
C THR A 285 4.47 -11.56 -16.17
N ARG A 286 4.56 -10.27 -16.51
CA ARG A 286 5.81 -9.51 -16.34
C ARG A 286 6.18 -9.36 -14.86
N ILE A 287 5.21 -9.10 -13.97
CA ILE A 287 5.42 -9.03 -12.52
C ILE A 287 5.94 -10.36 -11.98
N MET A 288 5.30 -11.49 -12.35
CA MET A 288 5.71 -12.84 -11.95
C MET A 288 7.09 -13.21 -12.50
N ASN A 289 7.48 -12.66 -13.66
CA ASN A 289 8.80 -12.85 -14.27
C ASN A 289 9.87 -11.85 -13.74
N GLY A 290 9.61 -11.17 -12.63
CA GLY A 290 10.60 -10.31 -11.97
C GLY A 290 10.71 -8.90 -12.55
N MET A 291 9.63 -8.35 -13.13
CA MET A 291 9.56 -6.92 -13.42
C MET A 291 9.94 -6.09 -12.20
N LYS A 292 10.72 -5.02 -12.43
CA LYS A 292 11.11 -4.08 -11.38
C LYS A 292 9.85 -3.55 -10.67
N ASN A 293 9.82 -3.73 -9.35
CA ASN A 293 8.77 -3.20 -8.50
C ASN A 293 8.90 -1.68 -8.39
N TRP A 294 7.87 -0.93 -8.78
CA TRP A 294 7.84 0.52 -8.64
C TRP A 294 7.82 0.98 -7.18
N LEU A 295 7.49 0.10 -6.23
CA LEU A 295 7.67 0.36 -4.79
C LEU A 295 9.14 0.28 -4.34
N ASP A 296 10.03 -0.33 -5.14
CA ASP A 296 11.47 -0.30 -4.87
C ASP A 296 12.16 0.94 -5.46
N SER A 297 11.44 1.76 -6.25
CA SER A 297 11.99 2.97 -6.84
C SER A 297 12.42 3.98 -5.77
N ASP A 298 13.60 4.59 -5.97
CA ASP A 298 14.18 5.56 -5.04
C ASP A 298 14.66 6.84 -5.75
N LYS A 299 15.34 7.73 -5.01
CA LYS A 299 15.86 8.99 -5.55
C LYS A 299 16.87 8.80 -6.69
N GLU A 300 17.58 7.67 -6.74
CA GLU A 300 18.58 7.38 -7.77
C GLU A 300 17.90 6.98 -9.09
N ASP A 301 16.63 6.58 -9.04
CA ASP A 301 15.84 6.20 -10.22
C ASP A 301 15.20 7.38 -10.96
N ILE A 302 15.43 8.62 -10.49
CA ILE A 302 15.02 9.84 -11.18
C ILE A 302 16.23 10.73 -11.46
N SER A 303 16.41 11.06 -12.73
CA SER A 303 17.40 12.04 -13.19
C SER A 303 16.95 12.61 -14.53
N GLU A 304 17.65 13.64 -15.03
CA GLU A 304 17.40 14.18 -16.37
C GLU A 304 17.56 13.09 -17.45
N ASP A 305 18.56 12.20 -17.29
CA ASP A 305 18.79 11.10 -18.22
C ASP A 305 17.74 9.98 -18.11
N LYS A 306 17.38 9.58 -16.87
CA LYS A 306 16.48 8.45 -16.62
C LYS A 306 15.01 8.82 -16.83
N THR A 307 14.67 10.07 -16.55
CA THR A 307 13.28 10.56 -16.49
C THR A 307 13.15 11.97 -17.08
N PRO A 308 13.57 12.20 -18.34
CA PRO A 308 13.69 13.54 -18.92
C PRO A 308 12.40 14.36 -18.85
N LYS A 309 11.23 13.70 -18.96
CA LYS A 309 9.91 14.35 -18.87
C LYS A 309 9.65 15.06 -17.54
N LEU A 310 10.33 14.66 -16.46
CA LEU A 310 10.23 15.29 -15.13
C LEU A 310 11.15 16.50 -14.93
N PHE A 311 12.12 16.70 -15.85
CA PHE A 311 13.19 17.70 -15.73
C PHE A 311 13.19 18.73 -16.87
N GLN A 312 12.29 18.59 -17.85
CA GLN A 312 12.09 19.63 -18.86
C GLN A 312 11.66 20.93 -18.16
N GLN A 313 12.53 21.95 -18.23
CA GLN A 313 12.31 23.25 -17.60
C GLN A 313 10.92 23.78 -17.94
N ALA A 314 10.18 24.18 -16.91
CA ALA A 314 9.06 25.08 -17.12
C ALA A 314 9.61 26.40 -17.67
N SER A 315 8.99 26.94 -18.72
CA SER A 315 8.84 28.40 -18.74
C SER A 315 8.31 28.78 -17.37
N THR A 316 8.99 29.71 -16.69
CA THR A 316 8.92 30.04 -15.26
C THR A 316 7.52 30.31 -14.66
N SER A 317 6.44 30.16 -15.42
CA SER A 317 5.04 30.34 -15.02
C SER A 317 4.31 29.09 -14.50
N ASP A 318 4.84 27.87 -14.70
CA ASP A 318 4.00 26.65 -14.60
C ASP A 318 4.25 25.74 -13.38
N GLU A 319 5.18 26.09 -12.47
CA GLU A 319 5.54 25.17 -11.37
C GLU A 319 4.57 25.21 -10.19
N PHE A 320 3.77 26.27 -10.05
CA PHE A 320 2.64 26.34 -9.14
C PHE A 320 1.54 27.23 -9.75
N PRO A 321 0.24 26.87 -9.62
CA PRO A 321 -0.80 27.85 -9.87
C PRO A 321 -0.50 29.08 -8.99
N GLU A 322 -0.45 30.28 -9.59
CA GLU A 322 -0.20 31.55 -8.87
C GLU A 322 -1.04 31.66 -7.58
N GLU A 323 -2.22 31.03 -7.59
CA GLU A 323 -3.16 30.85 -6.47
C GLU A 323 -2.54 30.31 -5.17
N PHE A 324 -1.39 29.64 -5.22
CA PHE A 324 -0.69 29.12 -4.04
C PHE A 324 0.53 29.93 -3.62
N ALA A 325 1.10 30.73 -4.52
CA ALA A 325 2.24 31.60 -4.21
C ALA A 325 1.84 32.71 -3.21
N GLU A 326 0.55 33.05 -3.14
CA GLU A 326 0.01 34.02 -2.17
C GLU A 326 -0.12 33.47 -0.74
N VAL A 327 -0.11 32.15 -0.54
CA VAL A 327 -0.46 31.56 0.77
C VAL A 327 0.76 31.23 1.63
N PHE A 328 1.90 30.83 1.04
CA PHE A 328 3.14 30.49 1.76
C PHE A 328 4.38 30.69 0.87
N SER A 329 5.50 31.14 1.45
CA SER A 329 6.74 31.33 0.68
C SER A 329 7.47 30.01 0.38
N GLU A 330 8.11 29.87 -0.78
CA GLU A 330 8.90 28.68 -1.15
C GLU A 330 10.01 28.36 -0.12
N ALA A 331 10.55 29.39 0.53
CA ALA A 331 11.59 29.27 1.56
C ALA A 331 11.08 28.64 2.87
N GLU A 332 9.83 28.87 3.25
CA GLU A 332 9.20 28.22 4.42
C GLU A 332 8.86 26.75 4.12
N ILE A 333 8.51 26.45 2.86
CA ILE A 333 8.15 25.10 2.40
C ILE A 333 9.38 24.19 2.32
N GLY A 334 10.53 24.70 1.85
CA GLY A 334 11.78 23.93 1.76
C GLY A 334 12.32 23.51 3.13
N LYS A 335 12.36 24.44 4.09
CA LYS A 335 12.94 24.18 5.42
C LYS A 335 12.17 23.14 6.24
N MET A 336 10.84 23.12 6.16
CA MET A 336 10.02 22.16 6.93
C MET A 336 10.03 20.73 6.34
N ALA A 337 10.29 20.58 5.04
CA ALA A 337 10.17 19.30 4.34
C ALA A 337 11.47 18.48 4.34
N GLU A 338 12.63 19.13 4.26
CA GLU A 338 13.94 18.46 4.36
C GLU A 338 14.24 18.07 5.82
N GLU A 339 14.08 18.98 6.79
CA GLU A 339 14.46 18.70 8.17
C GLU A 339 13.64 17.55 8.80
N GLU A 340 12.32 17.47 8.60
CA GLU A 340 11.53 16.37 9.17
C GLU A 340 11.77 15.03 8.44
N PHE A 341 12.02 15.05 7.13
CA PHE A 341 12.15 13.83 6.34
C PHE A 341 13.56 13.24 6.40
N ASP A 342 14.60 14.09 6.34
CA ASP A 342 15.98 13.66 6.53
C ASP A 342 16.19 13.21 7.98
N GLN A 343 15.58 13.86 8.98
CA GLN A 343 15.59 13.33 10.35
C GLN A 343 14.90 11.96 10.47
N ILE A 344 13.86 11.67 9.67
CA ILE A 344 13.22 10.34 9.67
C ILE A 344 14.10 9.30 8.99
N ILE A 345 14.77 9.63 7.89
CA ILE A 345 15.69 8.71 7.22
C ILE A 345 16.95 8.51 8.07
N ASP A 346 17.57 9.58 8.55
CA ASP A 346 18.74 9.53 9.42
C ASP A 346 18.44 8.80 10.74
N HIS A 347 17.23 8.92 11.30
CA HIS A 347 16.86 8.19 12.51
C HIS A 347 16.60 6.70 12.23
N LEU A 348 16.05 6.35 11.06
CA LEU A 348 15.90 4.95 10.64
C LEU A 348 17.27 4.30 10.33
N ASP A 349 18.17 5.03 9.69
CA ASP A 349 19.51 4.55 9.36
C ASP A 349 20.40 4.46 10.63
N ALA A 350 20.24 5.38 11.59
CA ALA A 350 20.97 5.35 12.87
C ALA A 350 20.51 4.23 13.83
N GLU A 351 19.24 3.83 13.79
CA GLU A 351 18.73 2.68 14.58
C GLU A 351 19.28 1.34 14.06
N ASP A 352 19.52 1.22 12.75
CA ASP A 352 20.13 0.02 12.13
C ASP A 352 21.62 -0.13 12.50
N GLU A 353 22.36 0.98 12.70
CA GLU A 353 23.76 0.95 13.13
C GLU A 353 23.92 0.63 14.63
N GLN A 354 22.95 0.97 15.47
CA GLN A 354 23.00 0.71 16.92
C GLN A 354 22.42 -0.66 17.32
N GLY A 355 21.57 -1.27 16.50
CA GLY A 355 20.96 -2.58 16.76
C GLY A 355 21.84 -3.80 16.47
N GLY A 356 23.00 -3.62 15.82
CA GLY A 356 23.91 -4.70 15.43
C GLY A 356 24.98 -5.10 16.47
N GLY A 357 25.07 -4.39 17.60
CA GLY A 357 26.22 -4.49 18.51
C GLY A 357 26.12 -5.46 19.69
N ASP A 358 24.93 -5.79 20.19
CA ASP A 358 24.78 -6.37 21.54
C ASP A 358 24.34 -7.85 21.59
N PHE A 359 24.25 -8.56 20.45
CA PHE A 359 23.78 -9.95 20.45
C PHE A 359 24.88 -11.01 20.66
N GLU A 360 26.18 -10.64 20.58
CA GLU A 360 27.28 -11.58 20.82
C GLU A 360 27.73 -11.66 22.29
N ASP A 361 27.49 -10.64 23.12
CA ASP A 361 27.96 -10.62 24.53
C ASP A 361 26.97 -11.25 25.54
N MET A 362 25.79 -11.69 25.11
CA MET A 362 24.81 -12.38 25.98
C MET A 362 24.76 -13.91 25.80
N MET A 363 25.68 -14.48 25.01
CA MET A 363 25.81 -15.93 24.81
C MET A 363 27.14 -16.50 25.31
N GLY A 364 27.82 -15.78 26.22
CA GLY A 364 28.99 -16.22 26.97
C GLY A 364 28.66 -16.85 28.31
#